data_AF-A0A6I4MK70-F1
#
_entry.id   AF-A0A6I4MK70-F1
#
_cell.length_a   1.000
_cell.length_b   1.000
_cell.length_c   1.000
_cell.angle_alpha   90.00
_cell.angle_beta   90.00
_cell.angle_gamma   90.00
#
_symmetry.space_group_name_H-M   'P 1'
#
loop_
_entity.id
_entity.type
_entity.pdbx_description
1 polymer ?
#
loop_
_entity_poly.entity_id
_entity_poly.type
_entity_poly.pdbx_seq_one_letter_code
_entity_poly.pdbx_strand_id
1 'polypeptide(L)'
;MPTNTLTTETKASGAPAAPAARMGWLDALRGVAALVVVFEHSLDVLLPEVRRNVSPWFDFGRYGVFLFFLISGYVVPFSLVRRGSVRAFWVGRLFRLYPAWFMSVGLMLALGASGVSWGLPQGLGDRPWISAVAHLTMLQDLLGVPNVVNVFWTLSYEMVFYLLITAMFIAGVKGASARVSLGFGVAAAMLGVSLPSGLLATRWPGATPMVAAFALAAGIAAMVSARPAVRRAGVAIVAALALTLLVLDSRIGGIESLCIIATMFAGTAVRGIQDGRLRARPAAAMVALVPALTLLAGLRPPATWTEHGYPQSLGVDWSIGVAAAWLTFLGGLALRHRRMPRALMWLGLVSYSVYLLHPMVVQTVWRAAGERDAMPLWVRLAWEGVLLAGVLVAAGLAHRYVERPAQRLGRRLARRPGRTPEPPAEPPAPRPEPAAS
;
A
#
# COMPACT_ATOMS: atom_id res chain seq x y z
N MET A 1 -2.47 40.66 43.01
CA MET A 1 -1.02 40.83 42.73
C MET A 1 -0.25 39.71 43.44
N PRO A 2 0.88 39.24 42.90
CA PRO A 2 1.12 37.88 42.35
C PRO A 2 1.61 36.85 43.39
N THR A 3 1.84 35.55 43.13
CA THR A 3 2.89 35.02 42.23
C THR A 3 2.74 33.50 41.97
N ASN A 4 2.97 33.12 40.72
CA ASN A 4 3.23 31.76 40.21
C ASN A 4 4.44 31.09 40.87
N THR A 5 4.41 29.76 41.01
CA THR A 5 5.51 28.87 40.57
C THR A 5 4.97 27.46 40.28
N LEU A 6 4.81 27.15 38.99
CA LEU A 6 4.65 25.79 38.47
C LEU A 6 6.02 25.13 38.40
N THR A 7 6.29 24.14 39.25
CA THR A 7 7.44 23.25 39.09
C THR A 7 7.16 22.25 37.96
N THR A 8 7.82 22.46 36.83
CA THR A 8 7.92 21.50 35.73
C THR A 8 8.83 20.34 36.13
N GLU A 9 8.26 19.18 36.48
CA GLU A 9 9.02 17.92 36.52
C GLU A 9 9.42 17.53 35.09
N THR A 10 10.67 17.80 34.74
CA THR A 10 11.29 17.31 33.51
C THR A 10 11.58 15.82 33.69
N LYS A 11 10.69 14.96 33.19
CA LYS A 11 10.93 13.51 33.13
C LYS A 11 12.10 13.23 32.18
N ALA A 12 13.27 12.99 32.74
CA ALA A 12 14.47 12.57 32.01
C ALA A 12 14.18 11.28 31.23
N SER A 13 14.20 11.37 29.89
CA SER A 13 13.96 10.24 28.98
C SER A 13 15.27 9.83 28.30
N GLY A 14 16.12 9.13 29.07
CA GLY A 14 17.41 8.59 28.62
C GLY A 14 17.42 7.11 28.24
N ALA A 15 16.26 6.43 28.21
CA ALA A 15 16.23 5.01 27.82
C ALA A 15 16.31 4.87 26.28
N PRO A 16 17.23 4.07 25.73
CA PRO A 16 17.20 3.73 24.31
C PRO A 16 15.85 3.07 24.00
N ALA A 17 15.10 3.67 23.07
CA ALA A 17 13.79 3.16 22.67
C ALA A 17 13.91 1.68 22.29
N ALA A 18 13.29 0.81 23.10
CA ALA A 18 13.26 -0.63 22.84
C ALA A 18 12.88 -0.89 21.37
N PRO A 19 13.53 -1.86 20.69
CA PRO A 19 13.20 -2.17 19.31
C PRO A 19 11.72 -2.49 19.22
N ALA A 20 10.95 -1.63 18.53
CA ALA A 20 9.50 -1.73 18.45
C ALA A 20 9.09 -3.18 18.17
N ALA A 21 8.35 -3.77 19.11
CA ALA A 21 7.86 -5.13 19.01
C ALA A 21 7.17 -5.30 17.66
N ARG A 22 7.64 -6.26 16.88
CA ARG A 22 7.11 -6.54 15.55
C ARG A 22 5.65 -6.95 15.69
N MET A 23 4.76 -6.30 14.94
CA MET A 23 3.31 -6.52 15.03
C MET A 23 2.94 -7.79 14.27
N GLY A 24 3.12 -8.95 14.90
CA GLY A 24 2.95 -10.25 14.26
C GLY A 24 1.56 -10.49 13.65
N TRP A 25 0.51 -9.88 14.21
CA TRP A 25 -0.86 -9.95 13.65
C TRP A 25 -0.96 -9.28 12.29
N LEU A 26 -0.28 -8.15 12.06
CA LEU A 26 -0.25 -7.49 10.75
C LEU A 26 0.51 -8.33 9.74
N ASP A 27 1.64 -8.93 10.15
CA ASP A 27 2.39 -9.82 9.27
C ASP A 27 1.51 -11.03 8.88
N ALA A 28 0.79 -11.64 9.82
CA ALA A 28 -0.13 -12.73 9.53
C ALA A 28 -1.23 -12.32 8.53
N LEU A 29 -1.89 -11.18 8.74
CA LEU A 29 -2.91 -10.66 7.81
C LEU A 29 -2.34 -10.39 6.41
N ARG A 30 -1.13 -9.82 6.32
CA ARG A 30 -0.43 -9.61 5.03
C ARG A 30 -0.14 -10.94 4.33
N GLY A 31 0.22 -11.96 5.10
CA GLY A 31 0.47 -13.28 4.56
C GLY A 31 -0.80 -13.91 3.97
N VAL A 32 -1.89 -13.87 4.73
CA VAL A 32 -3.21 -14.34 4.25
C VAL A 32 -3.63 -13.57 2.98
N ALA A 33 -3.55 -12.24 3.00
CA ALA A 33 -3.87 -11.41 1.83
C ALA A 33 -3.04 -11.79 0.60
N ALA A 34 -1.73 -12.04 0.77
CA ALA A 34 -0.86 -12.44 -0.33
C ALA A 34 -1.30 -13.76 -0.96
N LEU A 35 -1.59 -14.77 -0.14
CA LEU A 35 -2.02 -16.09 -0.64
C LEU A 35 -3.36 -16.03 -1.35
N VAL A 36 -4.30 -15.25 -0.82
CA VAL A 36 -5.62 -15.11 -1.45
C VAL A 36 -5.52 -14.41 -2.80
N VAL A 37 -4.60 -13.45 -2.96
CA VAL A 37 -4.32 -12.84 -4.27
C VAL A 37 -3.67 -13.84 -5.24
N VAL A 38 -2.74 -14.67 -4.76
CA VAL A 38 -2.14 -15.75 -5.58
C VAL A 38 -3.22 -16.71 -6.06
N PHE A 39 -4.11 -17.12 -5.16
CA PHE A 39 -5.24 -17.98 -5.46
C PHE A 39 -6.18 -17.35 -6.50
N GLU A 40 -6.55 -16.07 -6.36
CA GLU A 40 -7.38 -15.39 -7.37
C GLU A 40 -6.78 -15.48 -8.78
N HIS A 41 -5.47 -15.29 -8.92
CA HIS A 41 -4.81 -15.32 -10.23
C HIS A 41 -4.54 -16.75 -10.73
N SER A 42 -4.60 -17.76 -9.87
CA SER A 42 -4.55 -19.16 -10.29
C SER A 42 -5.91 -19.68 -10.76
N LEU A 43 -7.03 -19.06 -10.36
CA LEU A 43 -8.38 -19.48 -10.74
C LEU A 43 -8.59 -19.55 -12.25
N ASP A 44 -8.15 -18.53 -12.98
CA ASP A 44 -8.25 -18.47 -14.45
C ASP A 44 -7.49 -19.62 -15.14
N VAL A 45 -6.50 -20.19 -14.46
CA VAL A 45 -5.58 -21.20 -15.02
C VAL A 45 -5.95 -22.62 -14.58
N LEU A 46 -6.27 -22.81 -13.31
CA LEU A 46 -6.33 -24.13 -12.68
C LEU A 46 -7.73 -24.47 -12.15
N LEU A 47 -8.56 -23.48 -11.82
CA LEU A 47 -9.87 -23.68 -11.20
C LEU A 47 -10.95 -22.80 -11.87
N PRO A 48 -11.18 -22.93 -13.19
CA PRO A 48 -12.13 -22.10 -13.93
C PRO A 48 -13.58 -22.27 -13.45
N GLU A 49 -13.92 -23.38 -12.80
CA GLU A 49 -15.23 -23.60 -12.18
C GLU A 49 -15.43 -22.69 -10.97
N VAL A 50 -14.39 -22.47 -10.17
CA VAL A 50 -14.43 -21.52 -9.04
C VAL A 50 -14.54 -20.10 -9.57
N ARG A 51 -13.76 -19.75 -10.61
CA ARG A 51 -13.85 -18.44 -11.28
C ARG A 51 -15.25 -18.14 -11.80
N ARG A 52 -15.91 -19.12 -12.42
CA ARG A 52 -17.26 -18.92 -12.99
C ARG A 52 -18.37 -18.91 -11.95
N ASN A 53 -18.27 -19.74 -10.91
CA ASN A 53 -19.39 -19.97 -9.98
C ASN A 53 -19.27 -19.20 -8.66
N VAL A 54 -18.05 -18.83 -8.23
CA VAL A 54 -17.79 -18.22 -6.93
C VAL A 54 -17.37 -16.75 -7.06
N SER A 55 -16.47 -16.42 -7.99
CA SER A 55 -15.99 -15.04 -8.16
C SER A 55 -17.08 -13.99 -8.42
N PRO A 56 -18.22 -14.29 -9.09
CA PRO A 56 -19.33 -13.34 -9.21
C PRO A 56 -20.00 -12.95 -7.89
N TRP A 57 -19.77 -13.71 -6.82
CA TRP A 57 -20.29 -13.45 -5.48
C TRP A 57 -19.20 -13.00 -4.51
N PHE A 58 -17.95 -13.41 -4.73
CA PHE A 58 -16.83 -13.07 -3.88
C PHE A 58 -15.55 -12.92 -4.70
N ASP A 59 -15.09 -11.69 -4.88
CA ASP A 59 -13.81 -11.42 -5.54
C ASP A 59 -12.66 -11.56 -4.52
N PHE A 60 -11.89 -12.64 -4.65
CA PHE A 60 -10.78 -12.93 -3.74
C PHE A 60 -9.64 -11.92 -3.90
N GLY A 61 -9.40 -11.45 -5.13
CA GLY A 61 -8.38 -10.45 -5.44
C GLY A 61 -8.66 -9.12 -4.74
N ARG A 62 -9.86 -8.58 -4.90
CA ARG A 62 -10.30 -7.34 -4.25
C ARG A 62 -10.26 -7.46 -2.73
N TYR A 63 -10.75 -8.57 -2.17
CA TYR A 63 -10.62 -8.85 -0.73
C TYR A 63 -9.17 -8.73 -0.26
N GLY A 64 -8.23 -9.43 -0.93
CA GLY A 64 -6.82 -9.42 -0.55
C GLY A 64 -6.18 -8.03 -0.68
N VAL A 65 -6.50 -7.32 -1.75
CA VAL A 65 -5.99 -5.96 -2.03
C VAL A 65 -6.51 -4.93 -1.02
N PHE A 66 -7.80 -4.92 -0.69
CA PHE A 66 -8.36 -4.02 0.33
C PHE A 66 -7.77 -4.30 1.72
N LEU A 67 -7.51 -5.58 2.04
CA LEU A 67 -6.82 -5.94 3.27
C LEU A 67 -5.39 -5.39 3.29
N PHE A 68 -4.65 -5.44 2.18
CA PHE A 68 -3.35 -4.76 2.06
C PHE A 68 -3.44 -3.26 2.25
N PHE A 69 -4.44 -2.59 1.64
CA PHE A 69 -4.63 -1.15 1.79
C PHE A 69 -4.94 -0.72 3.22
N LEU A 70 -5.79 -1.46 3.95
CA LEU A 70 -6.03 -1.25 5.39
C LEU A 70 -4.73 -1.36 6.19
N ILE A 71 -3.94 -2.41 5.94
CA ILE A 71 -2.66 -2.64 6.62
C ILE A 71 -1.65 -1.52 6.31
N SER A 72 -1.54 -1.11 5.05
CA SER A 72 -0.66 -0.02 4.64
C SER A 72 -1.09 1.30 5.28
N GLY A 73 -2.39 1.60 5.29
CA GLY A 73 -2.98 2.73 6.01
C GLY A 73 -2.61 2.75 7.50
N TYR A 74 -2.67 1.59 8.15
CA TYR A 74 -2.35 1.45 9.56
C TYR A 74 -0.85 1.63 9.89
N VAL A 75 0.05 1.11 9.06
CA VAL A 75 1.50 1.06 9.35
C VAL A 75 2.25 2.28 8.85
N VAL A 76 1.88 2.81 7.68
CA VAL A 76 2.75 3.75 6.94
C VAL A 76 2.84 5.11 7.64
N PRO A 77 1.74 5.76 8.05
CA PRO A 77 1.83 7.06 8.74
C PRO A 77 2.52 6.94 10.09
N PHE A 78 2.31 5.82 10.80
CA PHE A 78 3.06 5.51 12.02
C PHE A 78 4.57 5.47 11.78
N SER A 79 5.01 4.86 10.66
CA SER A 79 6.44 4.83 10.31
C SER A 79 7.03 6.20 9.99
N LEU A 80 6.24 7.13 9.42
CA LEU A 80 6.65 8.49 9.13
C LEU A 80 6.79 9.30 10.44
N VAL A 81 5.75 9.27 11.28
CA VAL A 81 5.75 9.97 12.58
C VAL A 81 6.86 9.45 13.49
N ARG A 82 7.04 8.13 13.58
CA ARG A 82 8.10 7.52 14.39
C ARG A 82 9.51 7.91 13.95
N ARG A 83 9.74 8.06 12.64
CA ARG A 83 11.05 8.49 12.11
C ARG A 83 11.30 9.97 12.27
N GLY A 84 10.24 10.80 12.27
CA GLY A 84 10.33 12.26 12.37
C GLY A 84 11.07 12.94 11.21
N SER A 85 11.39 12.20 10.13
CA SER A 85 12.15 12.70 8.99
C SER A 85 11.57 12.16 7.69
N VAL A 86 11.15 13.08 6.81
CA VAL A 86 10.63 12.78 5.46
C VAL A 86 11.68 12.05 4.62
N ARG A 87 12.95 12.50 4.67
CA ARG A 87 14.06 11.82 3.98
C ARG A 87 14.22 10.39 4.47
N ALA A 88 14.26 10.16 5.78
CA ALA A 88 14.43 8.82 6.34
C ALA A 88 13.24 7.90 6.04
N PHE A 89 12.03 8.48 5.94
CA PHE A 89 10.83 7.76 5.50
C PHE A 89 10.97 7.31 4.04
N TRP A 90 11.25 8.22 3.10
CA TRP A 90 11.34 7.90 1.68
C TRP A 90 12.51 6.97 1.36
N VAL A 91 13.69 7.17 1.94
CA VAL A 91 14.81 6.22 1.79
C VAL A 91 14.38 4.83 2.26
N GLY A 92 13.67 4.74 3.40
CA GLY A 92 13.14 3.47 3.88
C GLY A 92 12.11 2.81 2.94
N ARG A 93 11.33 3.60 2.19
CA ARG A 93 10.33 3.13 1.23
C ARG A 93 10.95 2.72 -0.10
N LEU A 94 11.86 3.53 -0.64
CA LEU A 94 12.57 3.24 -1.88
C LEU A 94 13.32 1.91 -1.79
N PHE A 95 14.10 1.71 -0.72
CA PHE A 95 14.83 0.46 -0.47
C PHE A 95 13.95 -0.72 -0.04
N ARG A 96 12.66 -0.49 0.21
CA ARG A 96 11.69 -1.56 0.46
C ARG A 96 11.00 -1.99 -0.83
N LEU A 97 10.71 -1.06 -1.74
CA LEU A 97 9.84 -1.29 -2.90
C LEU A 97 10.65 -1.56 -4.18
N TYR A 98 11.54 -0.65 -4.54
CA TYR A 98 12.23 -0.69 -5.84
C TYR A 98 13.09 -1.94 -6.07
N PRO A 99 13.80 -2.52 -5.09
CA PRO A 99 14.64 -3.70 -5.33
C PRO A 99 13.86 -4.90 -5.88
N ALA A 100 12.77 -5.28 -5.23
CA ALA A 100 11.94 -6.40 -5.70
C ALA A 100 11.12 -5.99 -6.94
N TRP A 101 10.74 -4.72 -7.06
CA TRP A 101 10.10 -4.19 -8.26
C TRP A 101 11.00 -4.33 -9.50
N PHE A 102 12.26 -3.88 -9.46
CA PHE A 102 13.22 -4.02 -10.56
C PHE A 102 13.46 -5.49 -10.92
N MET A 103 13.65 -6.35 -9.92
CA MET A 103 13.78 -7.78 -10.14
C MET A 103 12.53 -8.35 -10.84
N SER A 104 11.33 -7.93 -10.44
CA SER A 104 10.08 -8.38 -11.04
C SER A 104 9.94 -7.91 -12.50
N VAL A 105 10.31 -6.66 -12.82
CA VAL A 105 10.36 -6.15 -14.19
C VAL A 105 11.36 -6.96 -15.03
N GLY A 106 12.58 -7.14 -14.54
CA GLY A 106 13.62 -7.90 -15.23
C GLY A 106 13.20 -9.35 -15.50
N LEU A 107 12.59 -10.02 -14.52
CA LEU A 107 12.09 -11.38 -14.67
C LEU A 107 10.96 -11.45 -15.70
N MET A 108 10.01 -10.51 -15.68
CA MET A 108 8.94 -10.46 -16.68
C MET A 108 9.49 -10.28 -18.09
N LEU A 109 10.45 -9.36 -18.27
CA LEU A 109 11.09 -9.13 -19.57
C LEU A 109 11.84 -10.36 -20.06
N ALA A 110 12.57 -11.06 -19.18
CA ALA A 110 13.30 -12.28 -19.53
C ALA A 110 12.34 -13.44 -19.91
N LEU A 111 11.24 -13.60 -19.18
CA LEU A 111 10.22 -14.60 -19.50
C LEU A 111 9.51 -14.27 -20.82
N GLY A 112 9.30 -12.99 -21.12
CA GLY A 112 8.73 -12.55 -22.39
C GLY A 112 9.66 -12.82 -23.56
N ALA A 113 10.94 -12.50 -23.40
CA ALA A 113 11.97 -12.72 -24.42
C ALA A 113 12.24 -14.20 -24.71
N SER A 114 12.10 -15.07 -23.69
CA SER A 114 12.23 -16.53 -23.86
C SER A 114 10.98 -17.21 -24.41
N GLY A 115 9.88 -16.47 -24.60
CA GLY A 115 8.61 -17.03 -25.02
C GLY A 115 7.94 -17.90 -23.94
N VAL A 116 8.26 -17.68 -22.65
CA VAL A 116 7.65 -18.37 -21.49
C VAL A 116 6.48 -17.58 -20.89
N SER A 117 6.49 -16.25 -20.96
CA SER A 117 5.34 -15.40 -20.61
C SER A 117 4.60 -14.90 -21.85
N TRP A 118 3.40 -14.38 -21.67
CA TRP A 118 2.81 -13.50 -22.67
C TRP A 118 3.79 -12.32 -22.83
N GLY A 119 4.01 -11.86 -24.06
CA GLY A 119 4.91 -10.74 -24.33
C GLY A 119 4.48 -9.47 -23.58
N LEU A 120 5.25 -8.38 -23.74
CA LEU A 120 4.86 -7.11 -23.15
C LEU A 120 3.46 -6.69 -23.61
N PRO A 121 2.65 -6.06 -22.74
CA PRO A 121 1.37 -5.50 -23.12
C PRO A 121 1.50 -4.57 -24.33
N GLN A 122 0.52 -4.62 -25.24
CA GLN A 122 0.47 -3.73 -26.40
C GLN A 122 0.50 -2.25 -25.94
N GLY A 123 1.20 -1.41 -26.70
CA GLY A 123 1.37 0.02 -26.38
C GLY A 123 2.56 0.35 -25.47
N LEU A 124 3.13 -0.63 -24.75
CA LEU A 124 4.26 -0.37 -23.84
C LEU A 124 5.56 -0.04 -24.60
N GLY A 125 5.73 -0.65 -25.78
CA GLY A 125 6.87 -0.47 -26.69
C GLY A 125 6.79 0.78 -27.57
N ASP A 126 5.62 1.39 -27.72
CA ASP A 126 5.42 2.53 -28.64
C ASP A 126 6.21 3.77 -28.20
N ARG A 127 6.33 3.96 -26.88
CA ARG A 127 7.04 5.10 -26.27
C ARG A 127 7.85 4.64 -25.05
N PRO A 128 8.97 3.93 -25.26
CA PRO A 128 9.65 3.20 -24.19
C PRO A 128 10.17 4.09 -23.07
N TRP A 129 10.62 5.32 -23.40
CA TRP A 129 11.10 6.28 -22.40
C TRP A 129 9.97 6.86 -21.55
N ILE A 130 8.78 7.12 -22.12
CA ILE A 130 7.60 7.55 -21.36
C ILE A 130 7.18 6.44 -20.42
N SER A 131 7.08 5.22 -20.95
CA SER A 131 6.74 4.02 -20.19
C SER A 131 7.72 3.83 -19.03
N ALA A 132 9.02 3.97 -19.26
CA ALA A 132 10.05 3.82 -18.25
C ALA A 132 9.90 4.86 -17.12
N VAL A 133 9.72 6.14 -17.43
CA VAL A 133 9.54 7.18 -16.41
C VAL A 133 8.25 6.96 -15.62
N ALA A 134 7.14 6.63 -16.27
CA ALA A 134 5.88 6.34 -15.60
C ALA A 134 6.04 5.18 -14.60
N HIS A 135 6.71 4.10 -15.01
CA HIS A 135 7.04 2.95 -14.17
C HIS A 135 8.00 3.29 -13.02
N LEU A 136 9.02 4.12 -13.29
CA LEU A 136 9.97 4.58 -12.28
C LEU A 136 9.32 5.47 -11.23
N THR A 137 8.22 6.16 -11.53
CA THR A 137 7.43 6.89 -10.51
C THR A 137 6.49 5.97 -9.72
N MET A 138 6.31 4.72 -10.14
CA MET A 138 5.25 3.81 -9.72
C MET A 138 3.84 4.34 -9.97
N LEU A 139 3.65 5.36 -10.81
CA LEU A 139 2.34 5.95 -11.12
C LEU A 139 1.79 5.52 -12.48
N GLN A 140 2.44 4.58 -13.17
CA GLN A 140 2.07 4.16 -14.53
C GLN A 140 0.57 3.86 -14.72
N ASP A 141 -0.06 3.24 -13.71
CA ASP A 141 -1.49 2.89 -13.76
C ASP A 141 -2.42 4.11 -13.77
N LEU A 142 -1.98 5.18 -13.10
CA LEU A 142 -2.67 6.46 -13.00
C LEU A 142 -2.17 7.47 -14.05
N LEU A 143 -1.31 7.05 -14.97
CA LEU A 143 -0.79 7.86 -16.07
C LEU A 143 -1.18 7.25 -17.42
N GLY A 144 -2.17 6.35 -17.43
CA GLY A 144 -2.64 5.66 -18.62
C GLY A 144 -1.62 4.72 -19.29
N VAL A 145 -0.51 4.38 -18.62
CA VAL A 145 0.54 3.52 -19.16
C VAL A 145 0.28 2.05 -18.78
N PRO A 146 0.27 1.10 -19.73
CA PRO A 146 0.11 -0.32 -19.44
C PRO A 146 1.16 -0.83 -18.44
N ASN A 147 0.76 -1.69 -17.50
CA ASN A 147 1.68 -2.22 -16.51
C ASN A 147 2.52 -3.38 -17.07
N VAL A 148 3.86 -3.31 -16.94
CA VAL A 148 4.75 -4.45 -17.27
C VAL A 148 4.33 -5.73 -16.54
N VAL A 149 3.95 -5.60 -15.27
CA VAL A 149 3.37 -6.69 -14.48
C VAL A 149 1.99 -6.20 -14.01
N ASN A 150 0.91 -6.90 -14.37
CA ASN A 150 -0.46 -6.41 -14.15
C ASN A 150 -0.70 -5.91 -12.71
N VAL A 151 -0.17 -6.60 -11.71
CA VAL A 151 -0.35 -6.30 -10.28
C VAL A 151 0.28 -4.99 -9.81
N PHE A 152 1.08 -4.32 -10.63
CA PHE A 152 1.66 -3.01 -10.30
C PHE A 152 0.60 -1.91 -10.12
N TRP A 153 -0.63 -2.11 -10.61
CA TRP A 153 -1.71 -1.15 -10.46
C TRP A 153 -1.90 -0.69 -9.01
N THR A 154 -1.88 -1.63 -8.05
CA THR A 154 -2.04 -1.33 -6.61
C THR A 154 -0.90 -0.48 -6.04
N LEU A 155 0.31 -0.60 -6.60
CA LEU A 155 1.48 0.18 -6.15
C LEU A 155 1.30 1.67 -6.45
N SER A 156 0.59 2.01 -7.53
CA SER A 156 0.28 3.41 -7.87
C SER A 156 -0.60 4.06 -6.81
N TYR A 157 -1.63 3.38 -6.33
CA TYR A 157 -2.46 3.86 -5.22
C TYR A 157 -1.67 3.95 -3.92
N GLU A 158 -0.80 2.98 -3.64
CA GLU A 158 0.06 3.02 -2.46
C GLU A 158 1.06 4.19 -2.52
N MET A 159 1.62 4.48 -3.70
CA MET A 159 2.50 5.62 -3.93
C MET A 159 1.77 6.95 -3.74
N VAL A 160 0.56 7.09 -4.30
CA VAL A 160 -0.29 8.27 -4.06
C VAL A 160 -0.57 8.45 -2.58
N PHE A 161 -0.90 7.38 -1.86
CA PHE A 161 -1.08 7.45 -0.41
C PHE A 161 0.20 7.93 0.30
N TYR A 162 1.39 7.47 -0.10
CA TYR A 162 2.66 7.96 0.45
C TYR A 162 2.89 9.45 0.21
N LEU A 163 2.52 9.95 -0.97
CA LEU A 163 2.60 11.36 -1.32
C LEU A 163 1.64 12.19 -0.47
N LEU A 164 0.38 11.76 -0.33
CA LEU A 164 -0.64 12.46 0.46
C LEU A 164 -0.27 12.53 1.95
N ILE A 165 0.19 11.44 2.56
CA ILE A 165 0.61 11.48 3.98
C ILE A 165 1.86 12.33 4.19
N THR A 166 2.75 12.39 3.20
CA THR A 166 3.95 13.24 3.24
C THR A 166 3.53 14.70 3.17
N ALA A 167 2.65 15.05 2.23
CA ALA A 167 2.08 16.38 2.09
C ALA A 167 1.39 16.84 3.38
N MET A 168 0.54 15.99 3.98
CA MET A 168 -0.12 16.27 5.27
C MET A 168 0.89 16.46 6.42
N PHE A 169 1.92 15.62 6.48
CA PHE A 169 2.95 15.71 7.52
C PHE A 169 3.74 17.02 7.42
N ILE A 170 4.14 17.42 6.19
CA ILE A 170 4.88 18.67 5.93
C ILE A 170 3.98 19.90 6.18
N ALA A 171 2.70 19.81 5.85
CA ALA A 171 1.71 20.84 6.15
C ALA A 171 1.39 20.97 7.65
N GLY A 172 1.88 20.04 8.50
CA GLY A 172 1.61 20.05 9.94
C GLY A 172 0.18 19.65 10.31
N VAL A 173 -0.56 19.04 9.39
CA VAL A 173 -1.95 18.61 9.60
C VAL A 173 -1.95 17.37 10.51
N LYS A 174 -2.24 17.59 11.79
CA LYS A 174 -2.32 16.52 12.81
C LYS A 174 -3.76 16.11 13.06
N GLY A 175 -3.99 14.82 13.30
CA GLY A 175 -5.28 14.29 13.73
C GLY A 175 -6.42 14.40 12.70
N ALA A 176 -6.13 14.71 11.44
CA ALA A 176 -7.16 14.84 10.41
C ALA A 176 -7.50 13.54 9.69
N SER A 177 -6.80 12.42 9.96
CA SER A 177 -6.94 11.19 9.17
C SER A 177 -8.36 10.62 9.16
N ALA A 178 -9.11 10.70 10.27
CA ALA A 178 -10.52 10.28 10.31
C ALA A 178 -11.41 11.18 9.44
N ARG A 179 -11.18 12.49 9.44
CA ARG A 179 -11.92 13.45 8.59
C ARG A 179 -11.59 13.29 7.12
N VAL A 180 -10.31 13.08 6.80
CA VAL A 180 -9.84 12.84 5.43
C VAL A 180 -10.41 11.52 4.91
N SER A 181 -10.40 10.47 5.72
CA SER A 181 -11.01 9.18 5.38
C SER A 181 -12.51 9.31 5.06
N LEU A 182 -13.26 9.98 5.94
CA LEU A 182 -14.69 10.24 5.69
C LEU A 182 -14.89 11.12 4.45
N GLY A 183 -14.08 12.17 4.28
CA GLY A 183 -14.17 13.07 3.14
C GLY A 183 -13.99 12.33 1.81
N PHE A 184 -13.02 11.43 1.72
CA PHE A 184 -12.85 10.55 0.55
C PHE A 184 -14.01 9.57 0.38
N GLY A 185 -14.55 9.00 1.46
CA GLY A 185 -15.72 8.12 1.40
C GLY A 185 -16.99 8.84 0.93
N VAL A 186 -17.22 10.06 1.43
CA VAL A 186 -18.33 10.92 1.00
C VAL A 186 -18.13 11.37 -0.44
N ALA A 187 -16.92 11.75 -0.84
CA ALA A 187 -16.60 12.10 -2.22
C ALA A 187 -16.82 10.91 -3.17
N ALA A 188 -16.42 9.69 -2.79
CA ALA A 188 -16.70 8.48 -3.56
C ALA A 188 -18.20 8.27 -3.75
N ALA A 189 -18.98 8.41 -2.66
CA ALA A 189 -20.44 8.30 -2.72
C ALA A 189 -21.08 9.41 -3.57
N MET A 190 -20.66 10.66 -3.42
CA MET A 190 -21.19 11.81 -4.18
C MET A 190 -20.82 11.76 -5.66
N LEU A 191 -19.56 11.49 -5.99
CA LEU A 191 -19.11 11.36 -7.38
C LEU A 191 -19.79 10.18 -8.08
N GLY A 192 -20.04 9.07 -7.36
CA GLY A 192 -20.86 7.97 -7.85
C GLY A 192 -22.35 8.30 -8.02
N VAL A 193 -22.83 9.41 -7.43
CA VAL A 193 -24.21 9.89 -7.58
C VAL A 193 -24.35 10.93 -8.69
N SER A 194 -23.34 11.79 -8.89
CA SER A 194 -23.51 13.07 -9.61
C SER A 194 -22.78 13.19 -10.95
N LEU A 195 -21.80 12.34 -11.27
CA LEU A 195 -21.01 12.49 -12.50
C LEU A 195 -21.12 11.28 -13.43
N PRO A 196 -21.49 11.45 -14.71
CA PRO A 196 -21.27 10.43 -15.72
C PRO A 196 -19.79 10.10 -15.76
N SER A 197 -19.41 8.87 -15.41
CA SER A 197 -18.02 8.40 -15.35
C SER A 197 -17.27 8.58 -16.68
N GLY A 198 -17.98 8.69 -17.81
CA GLY A 198 -17.42 8.94 -19.14
C GLY A 198 -16.86 10.36 -19.37
N LEU A 199 -17.20 11.36 -18.56
CA LEU A 199 -16.66 12.73 -18.72
C LEU A 199 -15.28 12.91 -18.08
N LEU A 200 -14.87 12.00 -17.20
CA LEU A 200 -13.62 12.10 -16.44
C LEU A 200 -12.53 11.16 -16.97
N ALA A 201 -12.90 10.08 -17.69
CA ALA A 201 -12.00 9.02 -18.14
C ALA A 201 -11.35 9.27 -19.51
N THR A 202 -10.99 10.51 -19.81
CA THR A 202 -10.08 10.78 -20.94
C THR A 202 -8.70 10.30 -20.53
N ARG A 203 -8.30 9.07 -20.85
CA ARG A 203 -6.89 8.64 -20.70
C ARG A 203 -6.03 9.62 -21.47
N TRP A 204 -5.32 10.51 -20.77
CA TRP A 204 -4.70 11.65 -21.43
C TRP A 204 -3.51 11.18 -22.28
N PRO A 205 -3.64 11.12 -23.61
CA PRO A 205 -2.59 10.60 -24.46
C PRO A 205 -1.41 11.58 -24.51
N GLY A 206 -0.26 11.13 -25.01
CA GLY A 206 0.83 12.08 -25.30
C GLY A 206 1.80 12.29 -24.14
N ALA A 207 1.95 13.56 -23.75
CA ALA A 207 2.98 14.04 -22.83
C ALA A 207 2.56 14.01 -21.35
N THR A 208 1.33 13.59 -21.02
CA THR A 208 0.78 13.63 -19.66
C THR A 208 1.65 12.93 -18.62
N PRO A 209 2.22 11.73 -18.88
CA PRO A 209 3.09 11.09 -17.89
C PRO A 209 4.34 11.93 -17.61
N MET A 210 4.85 12.68 -18.60
CA MET A 210 5.99 13.56 -18.42
C MET A 210 5.61 14.81 -17.65
N VAL A 211 4.51 15.46 -18.02
CA VAL A 211 4.00 16.63 -17.30
C VAL A 211 3.73 16.29 -15.84
N ALA A 212 3.10 15.15 -15.57
CA ALA A 212 2.85 14.66 -14.22
C ALA A 212 4.17 14.35 -13.49
N ALA A 213 5.14 13.69 -14.13
CA ALA A 213 6.44 13.41 -13.54
C ALA A 213 7.22 14.71 -13.20
N PHE A 214 7.21 15.70 -14.11
CA PHE A 214 7.82 17.01 -13.88
C PHE A 214 7.11 17.77 -12.76
N ALA A 215 5.78 17.80 -12.75
CA ALA A 215 4.99 18.44 -11.69
C ALA A 215 5.24 17.78 -10.33
N LEU A 216 5.33 16.45 -10.30
CA LEU A 216 5.67 15.69 -9.10
C LEU A 216 7.09 16.03 -8.61
N ALA A 217 8.08 16.02 -9.50
CA ALA A 217 9.46 16.35 -9.17
C ALA A 217 9.59 17.79 -8.64
N ALA A 218 8.97 18.76 -9.32
CA ALA A 218 8.93 20.15 -8.91
C ALA A 218 8.22 20.33 -7.56
N GLY A 219 7.08 19.67 -7.35
CA GLY A 219 6.33 19.71 -6.11
C GLY A 219 7.10 19.11 -4.93
N ILE A 220 7.79 17.98 -5.14
CA ILE A 220 8.67 17.37 -4.14
C ILE A 220 9.85 18.29 -3.81
N ALA A 221 10.52 18.87 -4.81
CA ALA A 221 11.61 19.81 -4.59
C ALA A 221 11.15 21.05 -3.79
N ALA A 222 9.98 21.60 -4.14
CA ALA A 222 9.38 22.73 -3.45
C ALA A 222 9.02 22.39 -1.99
N MET A 223 8.57 21.17 -1.70
CA MET A 223 8.26 20.71 -0.34
C MET A 223 9.47 20.68 0.61
N VAL A 224 10.69 20.55 0.06
CA VAL A 224 11.93 20.54 0.85
C VAL A 224 12.49 21.97 1.04
N SER A 225 11.90 22.98 0.38
CA SER A 225 12.35 24.36 0.49
C SER A 225 12.24 24.92 1.90
N ALA A 226 13.25 25.72 2.30
CA ALA A 226 13.22 26.48 3.54
C ALA A 226 12.12 27.57 3.55
N ARG A 227 11.75 28.09 2.37
CA ARG A 227 10.75 29.16 2.23
C ARG A 227 9.33 28.62 2.46
N PRO A 228 8.57 29.13 3.46
CA PRO A 228 7.23 28.61 3.77
C PRO A 228 6.23 28.69 2.62
N ALA A 229 6.28 29.74 1.80
CA ALA A 229 5.40 29.90 0.63
C ALA A 229 5.67 28.81 -0.42
N VAL A 230 6.95 28.59 -0.77
CA VAL A 230 7.38 27.56 -1.73
C VAL A 230 7.02 26.17 -1.21
N ARG A 231 7.23 25.92 0.08
CA ARG A 231 6.83 24.66 0.72
C ARG A 231 5.34 24.40 0.63
N ARG A 232 4.50 25.40 0.92
CA ARG A 232 3.03 25.30 0.78
C ARG A 232 2.60 25.05 -0.66
N ALA A 233 3.23 25.74 -1.63
CA ALA A 233 3.00 25.50 -3.04
C ALA A 233 3.36 24.06 -3.44
N GLY A 234 4.49 23.54 -2.98
CA GLY A 234 4.88 22.14 -3.22
C GLY A 234 3.89 21.13 -2.66
N VAL A 235 3.40 21.34 -1.43
CA VAL A 235 2.33 20.52 -0.82
C VAL A 235 1.08 20.57 -1.69
N ALA A 236 0.66 21.76 -2.12
CA ALA A 236 -0.54 21.94 -2.95
C ALA A 236 -0.41 21.26 -4.31
N ILE A 237 0.74 21.40 -4.99
CA ILE A 237 1.00 20.77 -6.30
C ILE A 237 0.90 19.26 -6.19
N VAL A 238 1.57 18.65 -5.20
CA VAL A 238 1.55 17.18 -5.07
C VAL A 238 0.19 16.66 -4.64
N ALA A 239 -0.50 17.35 -3.73
CA ALA A 239 -1.86 16.98 -3.34
C ALA A 239 -2.83 17.10 -4.52
N ALA A 240 -2.79 18.21 -5.26
CA ALA A 240 -3.62 18.42 -6.44
C ALA A 240 -3.35 17.38 -7.52
N LEU A 241 -2.08 17.13 -7.85
CA LEU A 241 -1.70 16.10 -8.82
C LEU A 241 -2.22 14.72 -8.38
N ALA A 242 -1.97 14.31 -7.14
CA ALA A 242 -2.46 13.04 -6.60
C ALA A 242 -3.99 12.91 -6.71
N LEU A 243 -4.74 13.94 -6.35
CA LEU A 243 -6.20 13.94 -6.41
C LEU A 243 -6.71 13.90 -7.86
N THR A 244 -6.10 14.68 -8.76
CA THR A 244 -6.44 14.68 -10.19
C THR A 244 -6.23 13.31 -10.80
N LEU A 245 -5.08 12.67 -10.56
CA LEU A 245 -4.77 11.35 -11.09
C LEU A 245 -5.73 10.27 -10.56
N LEU A 246 -6.11 10.34 -9.28
CA LEU A 246 -7.07 9.39 -8.68
C LEU A 246 -8.47 9.48 -9.28
N VAL A 247 -8.92 10.68 -9.63
CA VAL A 247 -10.31 10.91 -10.08
C VAL A 247 -10.44 10.80 -11.61
N LEU A 248 -9.46 11.30 -12.36
CA LEU A 248 -9.55 11.42 -13.82
C LEU A 248 -8.89 10.28 -14.59
N ASP A 249 -7.78 9.72 -14.10
CA ASP A 249 -6.94 8.83 -14.94
C ASP A 249 -6.78 7.41 -14.37
N SER A 250 -7.68 7.01 -13.47
CA SER A 250 -7.67 5.68 -12.86
C SER A 250 -8.25 4.60 -13.76
N ARG A 251 -7.54 3.47 -13.93
CA ARG A 251 -8.03 2.32 -14.70
C ARG A 251 -9.27 1.63 -14.12
N ILE A 252 -9.47 1.71 -12.80
CA ILE A 252 -10.60 1.08 -12.08
C ILE A 252 -11.74 2.08 -11.83
N GLY A 253 -11.59 3.32 -12.32
CA GLY A 253 -12.55 4.39 -12.12
C GLY A 253 -12.29 5.20 -10.84
N GLY A 254 -12.72 6.47 -10.88
CA GLY A 254 -12.51 7.41 -9.78
C GLY A 254 -13.20 6.98 -8.47
N ILE A 255 -14.38 6.35 -8.55
CA ILE A 255 -15.14 5.91 -7.36
C ILE A 255 -14.35 4.88 -6.55
N GLU A 256 -13.84 3.83 -7.20
CA GLU A 256 -13.04 2.79 -6.54
C GLU A 256 -11.74 3.34 -5.99
N SER A 257 -11.09 4.21 -6.75
CA SER A 257 -9.86 4.89 -6.34
C SER A 257 -10.05 5.67 -5.04
N LEU A 258 -11.16 6.39 -4.92
CA LEU A 258 -11.52 7.13 -3.72
C LEU A 258 -11.88 6.19 -2.57
N CYS A 259 -12.54 5.07 -2.83
CA CYS A 259 -12.81 4.03 -1.81
C CYS A 259 -11.52 3.41 -1.27
N ILE A 260 -10.54 3.13 -2.13
CA ILE A 260 -9.21 2.65 -1.74
C ILE A 260 -8.53 3.66 -0.81
N ILE A 261 -8.46 4.93 -1.23
CA ILE A 261 -7.79 5.97 -0.43
C ILE A 261 -8.53 6.24 0.88
N ALA A 262 -9.87 6.25 0.87
CA ALA A 262 -10.70 6.33 2.07
C ALA A 262 -10.34 5.20 3.05
N THR A 263 -10.22 3.97 2.55
CA THR A 263 -9.85 2.78 3.32
C THR A 263 -8.45 2.89 3.93
N MET A 264 -7.46 3.37 3.17
CA MET A 264 -6.10 3.59 3.68
C MET A 264 -6.06 4.66 4.78
N PHE A 265 -6.77 5.76 4.61
CA PHE A 265 -6.89 6.77 5.67
C PHE A 265 -7.69 6.25 6.87
N ALA A 266 -8.61 5.32 6.68
CA ALA A 266 -9.34 4.69 7.76
C ALA A 266 -8.42 3.82 8.63
N GLY A 267 -7.52 3.03 8.02
CA GLY A 267 -6.46 2.32 8.74
C GLY A 267 -5.56 3.27 9.54
N THR A 268 -5.26 4.45 8.98
CA THR A 268 -4.51 5.51 9.68
C THR A 268 -5.26 6.03 10.90
N ALA A 269 -6.57 6.26 10.76
CA ALA A 269 -7.44 6.70 11.84
C ALA A 269 -7.58 5.65 12.94
N VAL A 270 -7.75 4.37 12.60
CA VAL A 270 -7.74 3.26 13.57
C VAL A 270 -6.45 3.28 14.40
N ARG A 271 -5.30 3.44 13.75
CA ARG A 271 -4.01 3.57 14.46
C ARG A 271 -3.97 4.82 15.35
N GLY A 272 -4.49 5.95 14.84
CA GLY A 272 -4.57 7.20 15.58
C GLY A 272 -5.42 7.09 16.85
N ILE A 273 -6.52 6.35 16.81
CA ILE A 273 -7.37 6.05 17.98
C ILE A 273 -6.58 5.21 19.00
N GLN A 274 -5.90 4.15 18.54
CA GLN A 274 -5.14 3.26 19.42
C GLN A 274 -3.96 3.94 20.12
N ASP A 275 -3.25 4.82 19.41
CA ASP A 275 -2.13 5.57 19.97
C ASP A 275 -2.60 6.78 20.81
N GLY A 276 -3.91 6.97 21.03
CA GLY A 276 -4.48 8.10 21.79
C GLY A 276 -4.37 9.47 21.09
N ARG A 277 -4.02 9.49 19.80
CA ARG A 277 -3.86 10.71 19.00
C ARG A 277 -5.18 11.28 18.48
N LEU A 278 -6.23 10.45 18.44
CA LEU A 278 -7.59 10.83 18.04
C LEU A 278 -8.57 10.54 19.16
N ARG A 279 -9.60 11.40 19.28
CA ARG A 279 -10.73 11.14 20.16
C ARG A 279 -11.49 9.90 19.66
N ALA A 280 -11.55 8.85 20.48
CA ALA A 280 -11.99 7.53 20.07
C ALA A 280 -13.41 7.51 19.48
N ARG A 281 -14.41 8.06 20.19
CA ARG A 281 -15.83 8.02 19.77
C ARG A 281 -16.09 8.64 18.39
N PRO A 282 -15.79 9.93 18.14
CA PRO A 282 -16.06 10.54 16.84
C PRO A 282 -15.23 9.90 15.73
N ALA A 283 -13.95 9.59 15.98
CA ALA A 283 -13.10 8.97 14.97
C ALA A 283 -13.57 7.55 14.61
N ALA A 284 -14.03 6.77 15.58
CA ALA A 284 -14.58 5.44 15.34
C ALA A 284 -15.88 5.51 14.51
N ALA A 285 -16.78 6.45 14.80
CA ALA A 285 -17.98 6.67 13.99
C ALA A 285 -17.61 7.00 12.54
N MET A 286 -16.70 7.96 12.32
CA MET A 286 -16.26 8.33 10.96
C MET A 286 -15.64 7.15 10.20
N VAL A 287 -14.82 6.34 10.87
CA VAL A 287 -14.20 5.14 10.28
C VAL A 287 -15.22 4.05 9.98
N ALA A 288 -16.23 3.86 10.84
CA ALA A 288 -17.29 2.88 10.63
C ALA A 288 -18.21 3.22 9.45
N LEU A 289 -18.35 4.51 9.10
CA LEU A 289 -19.08 4.93 7.91
C LEU A 289 -18.35 4.58 6.60
N VAL A 290 -17.02 4.45 6.60
CA VAL A 290 -16.24 4.19 5.38
C VAL A 290 -16.69 2.91 4.66
N PRO A 291 -16.72 1.72 5.30
CA PRO A 291 -17.20 0.52 4.62
C PRO A 291 -18.65 0.68 4.16
N ALA A 292 -19.53 1.34 4.93
CA ALA A 292 -20.91 1.57 4.51
C ALA A 292 -21.02 2.46 3.26
N LEU A 293 -20.25 3.54 3.19
CA LEU A 293 -20.19 4.43 2.03
C LEU A 293 -19.58 3.74 0.80
N THR A 294 -18.56 2.91 1.03
CA THR A 294 -17.97 2.05 0.00
C THR A 294 -19.05 1.09 -0.52
N LEU A 295 -19.69 0.30 0.34
CA LEU A 295 -20.80 -0.61 -0.04
C LEU A 295 -21.91 0.12 -0.82
N LEU A 296 -22.35 1.30 -0.36
CA LEU A 296 -23.37 2.09 -1.05
C LEU A 296 -22.94 2.51 -2.46
N ALA A 297 -21.67 2.89 -2.64
CA ALA A 297 -21.11 3.17 -3.96
C ALA A 297 -21.10 1.92 -4.86
N GLY A 298 -20.98 0.72 -4.28
CA GLY A 298 -20.97 -0.57 -4.97
C GLY A 298 -22.32 -1.14 -5.37
N LEU A 299 -23.43 -0.66 -4.77
CA LEU A 299 -24.78 -1.14 -5.06
C LEU A 299 -25.40 -0.54 -6.35
N ARG A 300 -24.66 0.34 -7.05
CA ARG A 300 -25.15 1.02 -8.25
C ARG A 300 -24.95 0.13 -9.48
N PRO A 301 -25.94 0.03 -10.39
CA PRO A 301 -25.78 -0.67 -11.65
C PRO A 301 -24.57 -0.10 -12.41
N PRO A 302 -23.75 -0.94 -13.02
CA PRO A 302 -22.59 -0.48 -13.77
C PRO A 302 -23.05 0.55 -14.80
N ALA A 303 -22.39 1.71 -14.83
CA ALA A 303 -22.59 2.65 -15.93
C ALA A 303 -22.36 1.87 -17.23
N THR A 304 -23.31 1.93 -18.15
CA THR A 304 -23.44 1.12 -19.38
C THR A 304 -22.35 1.39 -20.43
N TRP A 305 -21.19 1.90 -20.04
CA TRP A 305 -20.12 2.37 -20.93
C TRP A 305 -18.82 1.63 -20.61
N THR A 306 -18.80 0.34 -20.95
CA THR A 306 -17.58 -0.47 -21.03
C THR A 306 -16.91 -0.25 -22.39
N GLU A 307 -16.11 0.81 -22.54
CA GLU A 307 -15.31 0.98 -23.77
C GLU A 307 -14.02 0.14 -23.80
N HIS A 308 -13.69 -0.61 -22.73
CA HIS A 308 -12.34 -1.20 -22.61
C HIS A 308 -12.28 -2.66 -22.11
N GLY A 309 -13.36 -3.43 -22.19
CA GLY A 309 -13.30 -4.89 -21.95
C GLY A 309 -12.95 -5.33 -20.52
N TYR A 310 -13.00 -4.43 -19.53
CA TYR A 310 -12.88 -4.80 -18.11
C TYR A 310 -14.29 -5.03 -17.52
N PRO A 311 -14.55 -6.20 -16.90
CA PRO A 311 -15.85 -6.52 -16.33
C PRO A 311 -16.20 -5.60 -15.15
N GLN A 312 -17.50 -5.58 -14.85
CA GLN A 312 -18.18 -4.72 -13.87
C GLN A 312 -17.33 -4.48 -12.60
N SER A 313 -17.04 -3.21 -12.35
CA SER A 313 -16.05 -2.83 -11.35
C SER A 313 -16.68 -2.69 -9.94
N LEU A 314 -18.00 -2.45 -9.89
CA LEU A 314 -18.80 -2.26 -8.68
C LEU A 314 -20.02 -3.20 -8.73
N GLY A 315 -19.99 -4.25 -7.90
CA GLY A 315 -21.01 -5.29 -7.81
C GLY A 315 -21.13 -5.91 -6.41
N VAL A 316 -21.93 -6.97 -6.29
CA VAL A 316 -22.13 -7.70 -5.03
C VAL A 316 -20.82 -8.37 -4.59
N ASP A 317 -20.07 -8.95 -5.52
CA ASP A 317 -18.71 -9.47 -5.37
C ASP A 317 -17.75 -8.47 -4.71
N TRP A 318 -17.74 -7.25 -5.22
CA TRP A 318 -16.91 -6.16 -4.69
C TRP A 318 -17.33 -5.80 -3.25
N SER A 319 -18.63 -5.65 -3.04
CA SER A 319 -19.20 -5.26 -1.75
C SER A 319 -18.85 -6.28 -0.66
N ILE A 320 -19.07 -7.56 -0.95
CA ILE A 320 -18.76 -8.65 -0.02
C ILE A 320 -17.24 -8.74 0.21
N GLY A 321 -16.42 -8.61 -0.84
CA GLY A 321 -14.96 -8.64 -0.73
C GLY A 321 -14.41 -7.52 0.17
N VAL A 322 -14.89 -6.29 0.00
CA VAL A 322 -14.52 -5.14 0.84
C VAL A 322 -14.96 -5.36 2.28
N ALA A 323 -16.21 -5.77 2.50
CA ALA A 323 -16.73 -6.05 3.84
C ALA A 323 -15.90 -7.12 4.55
N ALA A 324 -15.59 -8.22 3.85
CA ALA A 324 -14.74 -9.29 4.38
C ALA A 324 -13.32 -8.80 4.73
N ALA A 325 -12.73 -7.92 3.92
CA ALA A 325 -11.41 -7.35 4.20
C ALA A 325 -11.43 -6.52 5.50
N TRP A 326 -12.47 -5.70 5.68
CA TRP A 326 -12.70 -4.93 6.89
C TRP A 326 -12.90 -5.81 8.13
N LEU A 327 -13.78 -6.82 8.04
CA LEU A 327 -14.01 -7.77 9.12
C LEU A 327 -12.74 -8.52 9.49
N THR A 328 -11.96 -8.95 8.51
CA THR A 328 -10.69 -9.64 8.73
C THR A 328 -9.66 -8.74 9.41
N PHE A 329 -9.55 -7.48 8.97
CA PHE A 329 -8.68 -6.50 9.60
C PHE A 329 -9.08 -6.22 11.05
N LEU A 330 -10.38 -6.03 11.32
CA LEU A 330 -10.91 -5.82 12.68
C LEU A 330 -10.75 -7.06 13.56
N GLY A 331 -10.93 -8.27 13.01
CA GLY A 331 -10.64 -9.53 13.70
C GLY A 331 -9.16 -9.64 14.08
N GLY A 332 -8.25 -9.36 13.15
CA GLY A 332 -6.81 -9.31 13.45
C GLY A 332 -6.47 -8.22 14.47
N LEU A 333 -7.14 -7.07 14.44
CA LEU A 333 -7.01 -6.00 15.42
C LEU A 333 -7.47 -6.43 16.81
N ALA A 334 -8.57 -7.18 16.92
CA ALA A 334 -9.05 -7.75 18.17
C ALA A 334 -8.06 -8.78 18.73
N LEU A 335 -7.44 -9.58 17.85
CA LEU A 335 -6.44 -10.59 18.20
C LEU A 335 -5.01 -10.03 18.32
N ARG A 336 -4.80 -8.71 18.26
CA ARG A 336 -3.46 -8.08 18.20
C ARG A 336 -2.49 -8.44 19.33
N HIS A 337 -3.03 -8.83 20.49
CA HIS A 337 -2.27 -9.20 21.68
C HIS A 337 -1.99 -10.71 21.78
N ARG A 338 -2.53 -11.50 20.85
CA ARG A 338 -2.29 -12.96 20.78
C ARG A 338 -1.02 -13.23 19.97
N ARG A 339 -0.34 -14.33 20.30
CA ARG A 339 0.80 -14.83 19.52
C ARG A 339 0.28 -15.40 18.20
N MET A 340 0.93 -15.04 17.11
CA MET A 340 0.58 -15.51 15.77
C MET A 340 1.47 -16.69 15.36
N PRO A 341 0.96 -17.64 14.55
CA PRO A 341 1.77 -18.73 14.01
C PRO A 341 3.01 -18.22 13.26
N ARG A 342 4.15 -18.88 13.46
CA ARG A 342 5.43 -18.49 12.84
C ARG A 342 5.37 -18.53 11.31
N ALA A 343 4.68 -19.52 10.75
CA ALA A 343 4.49 -19.65 9.30
C ALA A 343 3.75 -18.43 8.71
N LEU A 344 2.65 -17.99 9.33
CA LEU A 344 1.90 -16.81 8.87
C LEU A 344 2.71 -15.52 9.01
N MET A 345 3.50 -15.38 10.09
CA MET A 345 4.39 -14.22 10.24
C MET A 345 5.54 -14.21 9.22
N TRP A 346 6.04 -15.39 8.83
CA TRP A 346 7.04 -15.53 7.77
C TRP A 346 6.46 -15.19 6.41
N LEU A 347 5.26 -15.70 6.12
CA LEU A 347 4.53 -15.36 4.91
C LEU A 347 4.28 -13.84 4.81
N GLY A 348 3.96 -13.19 5.94
CA GLY A 348 3.91 -11.73 6.04
C GLY A 348 5.21 -11.00 5.75
N LEU A 349 6.36 -11.58 6.13
CA LEU A 349 7.69 -11.03 5.81
C LEU A 349 7.95 -11.00 4.31
N VAL A 350 7.61 -12.09 3.62
CA VAL A 350 7.87 -12.28 2.19
C VAL A 350 6.69 -11.83 1.32
N SER A 351 5.64 -11.29 1.93
CA SER A 351 4.36 -11.00 1.26
C SER A 351 4.51 -10.07 0.05
N TYR A 352 5.50 -9.17 0.07
CA TYR A 352 5.76 -8.26 -1.03
C TYR A 352 6.33 -9.00 -2.24
N SER A 353 7.34 -9.86 -2.03
CA SER A 353 7.84 -10.74 -3.09
C SER A 353 6.79 -11.75 -3.59
N VAL A 354 5.98 -12.33 -2.69
CA VAL A 354 4.85 -13.20 -3.10
C VAL A 354 3.91 -12.44 -4.05
N TYR A 355 3.53 -11.22 -3.67
CA TYR A 355 2.67 -10.38 -4.48
C TYR A 355 3.30 -9.99 -5.82
N LEU A 356 4.60 -9.67 -5.87
CA LEU A 356 5.24 -9.23 -7.12
C LEU A 356 5.59 -10.37 -8.09
N LEU A 357 5.97 -11.54 -7.57
CA LEU A 357 6.52 -12.61 -8.39
C LEU A 357 5.48 -13.65 -8.83
N HIS A 358 4.31 -13.69 -8.18
CA HIS A 358 3.30 -14.67 -8.55
C HIS A 358 2.84 -14.59 -10.00
N PRO A 359 2.72 -13.42 -10.67
CA PRO A 359 2.28 -13.39 -12.07
C PRO A 359 3.24 -14.11 -13.02
N MET A 360 4.54 -14.11 -12.69
CA MET A 360 5.58 -14.82 -13.45
C MET A 360 5.46 -16.33 -13.27
N VAL A 361 5.21 -16.76 -12.04
CA VAL A 361 5.00 -18.18 -11.73
C VAL A 361 3.69 -18.67 -12.33
N VAL A 362 2.60 -17.91 -12.20
CA VAL A 362 1.29 -18.21 -12.82
C VAL A 362 1.45 -18.38 -14.32
N GLN A 363 2.15 -17.47 -15.02
CA GLN A 363 2.37 -17.58 -16.47
C GLN A 363 3.25 -18.77 -16.85
N THR A 364 4.26 -19.07 -16.05
CA THR A 364 5.14 -20.24 -16.27
C THR A 364 4.36 -21.54 -16.10
N VAL A 365 3.57 -21.65 -15.03
CA VAL A 365 2.69 -22.80 -14.76
C VAL A 365 1.61 -22.91 -15.83
N TRP A 366 1.03 -21.78 -16.25
CA TRP A 366 0.09 -21.75 -17.36
C TRP A 366 0.75 -22.40 -18.59
N ARG A 367 1.90 -21.92 -19.05
CA ARG A 367 2.59 -22.54 -20.20
C ARG A 367 2.95 -24.00 -19.99
N ALA A 368 3.45 -24.38 -18.81
CA ALA A 368 3.89 -25.74 -18.52
C ALA A 368 2.74 -26.75 -18.44
N ALA A 369 1.57 -26.33 -17.96
CA ALA A 369 0.42 -27.21 -17.79
C ALA A 369 -0.29 -27.55 -19.12
N GLY A 370 -0.07 -26.85 -20.24
CA GLY A 370 -0.69 -27.23 -21.53
C GLY A 370 -2.23 -27.19 -21.54
N GLU A 371 -2.89 -28.22 -22.10
CA GLU A 371 -4.36 -28.31 -22.22
C GLU A 371 -5.02 -28.66 -20.87
N ARG A 372 -5.61 -27.64 -20.21
CA ARG A 372 -6.10 -27.73 -18.83
C ARG A 372 -7.57 -28.12 -18.71
N ASP A 373 -8.38 -27.84 -19.74
CA ASP A 373 -9.82 -28.12 -19.69
C ASP A 373 -10.14 -29.63 -19.70
N ALA A 374 -9.23 -30.44 -20.24
CA ALA A 374 -9.32 -31.90 -20.21
C ALA A 374 -8.68 -32.53 -18.94
N MET A 375 -8.05 -31.73 -18.06
CA MET A 375 -7.35 -32.26 -16.91
C MET A 375 -8.30 -32.67 -15.78
N PRO A 376 -8.13 -33.88 -15.21
CA PRO A 376 -8.79 -34.26 -13.97
C PRO A 376 -8.51 -33.27 -12.84
N LEU A 377 -9.50 -33.03 -11.98
CA LEU A 377 -9.39 -32.05 -10.88
C LEU A 377 -8.15 -32.27 -10.00
N TRP A 378 -7.80 -33.51 -9.66
CA TRP A 378 -6.65 -33.80 -8.81
C TRP A 378 -5.31 -33.39 -9.45
N VAL A 379 -5.19 -33.46 -10.79
CA VAL A 379 -4.01 -32.98 -11.52
C VAL A 379 -3.93 -31.46 -11.44
N ARG A 380 -5.06 -30.77 -11.59
CA ARG A 380 -5.15 -29.31 -11.45
C ARG A 380 -4.80 -28.85 -10.03
N LEU A 381 -5.25 -29.59 -9.01
CA LEU A 381 -4.87 -29.36 -7.61
C LEU A 381 -3.38 -29.62 -7.36
N ALA A 382 -2.77 -30.61 -8.01
CA ALA A 382 -1.33 -30.84 -7.94
C ALA A 382 -0.56 -29.65 -8.54
N TRP A 383 -1.00 -29.12 -9.70
CA TRP A 383 -0.45 -27.91 -10.30
C TRP A 383 -0.62 -26.67 -9.42
N GLU A 384 -1.73 -26.55 -8.69
CA GLU A 384 -1.93 -25.48 -7.70
C GLU A 384 -0.89 -25.57 -6.58
N GLY A 385 -0.60 -26.79 -6.11
CA GLY A 385 0.49 -27.04 -5.16
C GLY A 385 1.86 -26.65 -5.71
N VAL A 386 2.15 -26.99 -6.97
CA VAL A 386 3.39 -26.60 -7.67
C VAL A 386 3.50 -25.09 -7.81
N LEU A 387 2.41 -24.42 -8.20
CA LEU A 387 2.33 -22.96 -8.32
C LEU A 387 2.63 -22.31 -6.97
N LEU A 388 1.92 -22.72 -5.93
CA LEU A 388 2.10 -22.17 -4.59
C LEU A 388 3.53 -22.39 -4.08
N ALA A 389 4.07 -23.61 -4.22
CA ALA A 389 5.45 -23.90 -3.85
C ALA A 389 6.45 -23.03 -4.64
N GLY A 390 6.26 -22.89 -5.96
CA GLY A 390 7.08 -22.05 -6.83
C GLY A 390 7.07 -20.58 -6.41
N VAL A 391 5.89 -20.03 -6.10
CA VAL A 391 5.75 -18.66 -5.59
C VAL A 391 6.47 -18.48 -4.25
N LEU A 392 6.28 -19.41 -3.31
CA LEU A 392 6.91 -19.32 -1.99
C LEU A 392 8.43 -19.46 -2.03
N VAL A 393 8.95 -20.34 -2.90
CA VAL A 393 10.40 -20.49 -3.12
C VAL A 393 10.96 -19.22 -3.76
N ALA A 394 10.38 -18.75 -4.86
CA ALA A 394 10.82 -17.53 -5.53
C ALA A 394 10.78 -16.32 -4.58
N ALA A 395 9.71 -16.18 -3.79
CA ALA A 395 9.57 -15.11 -2.83
C ALA A 395 10.56 -15.21 -1.66
N GLY A 396 10.83 -16.42 -1.17
CA GLY A 396 11.83 -16.67 -0.13
C GLY A 396 13.24 -16.29 -0.59
N LEU A 397 13.60 -16.65 -1.82
CA LEU A 397 14.88 -16.30 -2.45
C LEU A 397 14.99 -14.79 -2.66
N ALA A 398 14.00 -14.17 -3.30
CA ALA A 398 13.95 -12.73 -3.52
C ALA A 398 14.04 -11.94 -2.21
N HIS A 399 13.30 -12.35 -1.18
CA HIS A 399 13.35 -11.71 0.12
C HIS A 399 14.75 -11.84 0.77
N ARG A 400 15.39 -13.02 0.68
CA ARG A 400 16.71 -13.27 1.27
C ARG A 400 17.82 -12.51 0.56
N TYR A 401 17.84 -12.53 -0.76
CA TYR A 401 18.96 -12.08 -1.58
C TYR A 401 18.79 -10.67 -2.17
N VAL A 402 17.56 -10.17 -2.30
CA VAL A 402 17.28 -8.86 -2.89
C VAL A 402 16.72 -7.90 -1.84
N GLU A 403 15.59 -8.24 -1.22
CA GLU A 403 14.92 -7.31 -0.30
C GLU A 403 15.72 -7.07 0.99
N ARG A 404 16.15 -8.14 1.69
CA ARG A 404 16.84 -7.99 2.98
C ARG A 404 18.14 -7.20 2.88
N PRO A 405 19.02 -7.43 1.88
CA PRO A 405 20.22 -6.61 1.69
C PRO A 405 19.88 -5.15 1.38
N ALA A 406 18.93 -4.91 0.48
CA ALA A 406 18.54 -3.55 0.13
C ALA A 406 17.92 -2.79 1.32
N GLN A 407 17.04 -3.42 2.09
CA GLN A 407 16.47 -2.83 3.31
C GLN A 407 17.54 -2.57 4.37
N ARG A 408 18.57 -3.43 4.49
CA ARG A 408 19.71 -3.18 5.38
C ARG A 408 20.50 -1.95 4.95
N LEU A 409 20.76 -1.81 3.64
CA LEU A 409 21.43 -0.64 3.08
C LEU A 409 20.60 0.64 3.30
N GLY A 410 19.30 0.61 2.99
CA GLY A 410 18.39 1.73 3.24
C GLY A 410 18.33 2.13 4.72
N ARG A 411 18.37 1.18 5.65
CA ARG A 411 18.47 1.47 7.09
C ARG A 411 19.77 2.16 7.47
N ARG A 412 20.90 1.84 6.82
CA ARG A 412 22.18 2.52 7.04
C ARG A 412 22.13 3.96 6.49
N LEU A 413 21.62 4.14 5.27
CA LEU A 413 21.50 5.45 4.61
C LEU A 413 20.49 6.39 5.27
N ALA A 414 19.47 5.84 5.94
CA ALA A 414 18.48 6.61 6.67
C ALA A 414 18.96 7.08 8.06
N ARG A 415 20.11 6.60 8.56
CA ARG A 415 20.71 7.09 9.81
C ARG A 415 21.34 8.46 9.55
N ARG A 416 21.05 9.44 10.39
CA ARG A 416 21.78 10.73 10.38
C ARG A 416 23.25 10.48 10.75
N PRO A 417 24.22 11.01 10.00
CA PRO A 417 25.58 11.15 10.50
C PRO A 417 25.54 12.06 11.74
N GLY A 418 26.12 11.63 12.88
CA GLY A 418 26.29 12.50 14.05
C GLY A 418 25.49 12.17 15.31
N ARG A 419 24.87 10.99 15.43
CA ARG A 419 24.39 10.49 16.74
C ARG A 419 25.22 9.28 17.15
N THR A 420 26.45 9.54 17.57
CA THR A 420 27.23 8.62 18.42
C THR A 420 26.36 8.31 19.65
N PRO A 421 26.24 7.04 20.09
CA PRO A 421 25.70 6.77 21.42
C PRO A 421 26.59 7.52 22.42
N GLU A 422 26.01 8.44 23.16
CA GLU A 422 26.68 9.03 24.31
C GLU A 422 27.08 7.88 25.24
N PRO A 423 28.34 7.77 25.67
CA PRO A 423 28.72 6.74 26.64
C PRO A 423 27.81 6.86 27.86
N PRO A 424 27.37 5.73 28.46
CA PRO A 424 26.48 5.77 29.61
C PRO A 424 27.09 6.68 30.68
N ALA A 425 26.30 7.67 31.12
CA ALA A 425 26.71 8.59 32.17
C ALA A 425 27.16 7.79 33.39
N GLU A 426 28.37 8.10 33.85
CA GLU A 426 28.98 7.51 35.05
C GLU A 426 28.02 7.72 36.23
N PRO A 427 27.72 6.68 37.03
CA PRO A 427 26.82 6.82 38.16
C PRO A 427 27.37 7.88 39.13
N PRO A 428 26.50 8.76 39.68
CA PRO A 428 26.93 9.84 40.57
C PRO A 428 27.64 9.25 41.80
N ALA A 429 28.79 9.81 42.13
CA ALA A 429 29.58 9.42 43.30
C ALA A 429 28.72 9.50 44.58
N PRO A 430 28.85 8.52 45.51
CA PRO A 430 28.10 8.52 46.75
C PRO A 430 28.42 9.79 47.57
N ARG A 431 27.37 10.45 48.07
CA ARG A 431 27.51 11.63 48.95
C ARG A 431 28.18 11.20 50.27
N PRO A 432 29.12 11.99 50.81
CA PRO A 432 29.70 11.70 52.12
C PRO A 432 28.62 11.76 53.20
N GLU A 433 28.56 10.74 54.06
CA GLU A 433 27.69 10.68 55.23
C GLU A 433 28.07 11.79 56.23
N PRO A 434 27.09 12.47 56.86
CA PRO A 434 27.38 13.40 57.93
C PRO A 434 27.88 12.65 59.16
N ALA A 435 29.01 13.09 59.71
CA ALA A 435 29.58 12.58 60.95
C ALA A 435 28.57 12.71 62.09
N ALA A 436 28.34 11.61 62.81
CA ALA A 436 27.54 11.58 64.02
C ALA A 436 28.32 12.27 65.16
N SER A 437 27.68 13.26 65.78
CA SER A 437 28.07 13.85 67.08
C SER A 437 27.25 13.21 68.19
#